data_AF-R2SMS7-F1
#
_entry.id   AF-R2SMS7-F1
#
_cell.length_a   1.000
_cell.length_b   1.000
_cell.length_c   1.000
_cell.angle_alpha   90.00
_cell.angle_beta   90.00
_cell.angle_gamma   90.00
#
_symmetry.space_group_name_H-M   'P 1'
#
loop_
_entity.id
_entity.type
_entity.pdbx_description
1 polymer ?
#
loop_
_entity_poly.entity_id
_entity_poly.type
_entity_poly.pdbx_seq_one_letter_code
_entity_poly.pdbx_strand_id
1 'polypeptide(L)' 'MIMRIDKAKAIKKAEIDYARKEGMEKGELKGKMEEKLEVAANCLKLDMAPEQIVQITGLSIEQINELKENKAD' A
#
# COMPACT_ATOMS: atom_id res chain seq x y z
N MET A 1 0.49 -8.93 45.84
CA MET A 1 -0.45 -9.19 44.70
C MET A 1 -0.40 -8.11 43.61
N ILE A 2 0.07 -6.89 43.91
CA ILE A 2 0.10 -5.72 43.00
C ILE A 2 0.89 -5.99 41.70
N MET A 3 2.06 -6.63 41.76
CA MET A 3 2.92 -6.96 40.60
C MET A 3 2.24 -7.74 39.45
N ARG A 4 1.22 -8.57 39.74
CA ARG A 4 0.54 -9.37 38.71
C ARG A 4 -0.37 -8.49 37.83
N ILE A 5 -0.93 -7.42 38.39
CA ILE A 5 -1.83 -6.50 37.71
C ILE A 5 -1.04 -5.62 36.74
N ASP A 6 0.13 -5.11 37.16
CA ASP A 6 1.00 -4.30 36.32
C ASP A 6 1.54 -5.09 35.12
N LYS A 7 1.90 -6.37 35.31
CA LYS A 7 2.36 -7.25 34.23
C LYS A 7 1.26 -7.50 33.19
N ALA A 8 0.03 -7.77 33.61
CA ALA A 8 -1.10 -7.97 32.71
C ALA A 8 -1.42 -6.70 31.89
N LYS A 9 -1.32 -5.53 32.52
CA LYS A 9 -1.50 -4.23 31.85
C LYS A 9 -0.41 -3.96 30.81
N ALA A 10 0.83 -4.32 31.12
CA ALA A 10 1.95 -4.18 30.20
C ALA A 10 1.82 -5.10 28.97
N ILE A 11 1.41 -6.35 29.16
CA ILE A 11 1.17 -7.30 28.06
C ILE A 11 0.06 -6.79 27.14
N LYS A 12 -1.07 -6.34 27.72
CA LYS A 12 -2.20 -5.83 26.94
C LYS A 12 -1.84 -4.57 26.16
N LYS A 13 -1.01 -3.69 26.72
CA LYS A 13 -0.49 -2.51 26.03
C LYS A 13 0.42 -2.90 24.86
N ALA A 14 1.31 -3.86 25.07
CA ALA A 14 2.20 -4.37 24.02
C ALA A 14 1.42 -5.03 22.86
N GLU A 15 0.36 -5.79 23.15
CA GLU A 15 -0.54 -6.34 22.12
C GLU A 15 -1.21 -5.25 21.28
N ILE A 16 -1.72 -4.20 21.92
CA ILE A 16 -2.37 -3.08 21.22
C ILE A 16 -1.36 -2.31 20.37
N ASP A 17 -0.17 -2.03 20.89
CA ASP A 17 0.91 -1.38 20.14
C ASP A 17 1.34 -2.24 18.93
N TYR A 18 1.45 -3.56 19.10
CA TYR A 18 1.76 -4.48 18.01
C TYR A 18 0.67 -4.46 16.94
N ALA A 19 -0.61 -4.60 17.33
CA ALA A 19 -1.73 -4.56 16.40
C ALA A 19 -1.82 -3.22 15.65
N ARG A 20 -1.54 -2.10 16.34
CA ARG A 20 -1.51 -0.77 15.72
C ARG A 20 -0.37 -0.64 14.71
N LYS A 21 0.82 -1.14 15.07
CA LYS A 21 1.98 -1.12 14.19
C LYS A 21 1.73 -1.96 12.94
N GLU A 22 1.26 -3.19 13.09
CA GLU A 22 0.90 -4.04 11.94
C GLU A 22 -0.20 -3.40 11.07
N GLY A 23 -1.19 -2.76 11.69
CA GLY A 23 -2.24 -2.05 10.97
C GLY A 23 -1.71 -0.88 10.14
N MET A 24 -0.82 -0.06 10.70
CA MET A 24 -0.14 1.02 9.97
C MET A 24 0.72 0.48 8.83
N GLU A 25 1.54 -0.53 9.10
CA GLU A 25 2.47 -1.07 8.10
C GLU A 25 1.72 -1.69 6.91
N LYS A 26 0.64 -2.43 7.17
CA LYS A 26 -0.27 -2.94 6.12
C LYS A 26 -0.96 -1.80 5.37
N GLY A 27 -1.40 -0.76 6.08
CA GLY A 27 -2.04 0.41 5.49
C GLY A 27 -1.10 1.19 4.56
N GLU A 28 0.14 1.43 4.98
CA GLU A 28 1.16 2.11 4.16
C GLU A 28 1.54 1.30 2.93
N LEU A 29 1.71 -0.02 3.06
CA LEU A 29 2.00 -0.89 1.92
C LEU A 29 0.86 -0.88 0.90
N LYS A 30 -0.39 -1.00 1.37
CA LYS A 30 -1.57 -0.95 0.51
C LYS A 30 -1.68 0.42 -0.17
N GLY A 31 -1.53 1.51 0.58
CA GLY A 31 -1.60 2.86 0.05
C GLY A 31 -0.52 3.15 -1.01
N LYS A 32 0.72 2.69 -0.80
CA LYS A 32 1.79 2.83 -1.80
C LYS A 32 1.50 2.04 -3.09
N MET A 33 0.88 0.87 -2.99
CA MET A 33 0.46 0.12 -4.18
C MET A 33 -0.70 0.82 -4.89
N GLU A 34 -1.73 1.24 -4.16
CA GLU A 34 -2.88 1.95 -4.71
C GLU A 34 -2.45 3.26 -5.40
N GLU A 35 -1.54 4.02 -4.79
CA GLU A 35 -0.99 5.25 -5.38
C GLU A 35 -0.28 4.98 -6.70
N LYS A 36 0.61 3.96 -6.77
CA LYS A 36 1.31 3.60 -8.01
C LYS A 36 0.35 3.23 -9.14
N LEU A 37 -0.69 2.45 -8.81
CA LEU A 37 -1.72 2.05 -9.77
C LEU A 37 -2.55 3.25 -10.23
N GLU A 38 -2.92 4.15 -9.31
CA GLU A 38 -3.67 5.36 -9.62
C GLU A 38 -2.86 6.32 -10.49
N VAL A 39 -1.57 6.52 -10.18
CA VAL A 39 -0.66 7.34 -11.00
C VAL A 39 -0.53 6.73 -12.39
N ALA A 40 -0.29 5.42 -12.52
CA ALA A 40 -0.25 4.76 -13.82
C ALA A 40 -1.55 4.93 -14.62
N ALA A 41 -2.69 4.74 -13.94
CA ALA A 41 -4.03 4.94 -14.48
C ALA A 41 -4.27 6.37 -14.97
N ASN A 42 -3.79 7.37 -14.23
CA ASN A 42 -3.93 8.78 -14.58
C ASN A 42 -3.00 9.16 -15.73
N CYS A 43 -1.76 8.65 -15.75
CA CYS A 43 -0.86 8.84 -16.87
C CYS A 43 -1.42 8.23 -18.17
N LEU A 44 -2.03 7.03 -18.10
CA LEU A 44 -2.71 6.42 -19.25
C LEU A 44 -3.88 7.28 -19.76
N LYS A 45 -4.64 7.92 -18.87
CA LYS A 45 -5.71 8.86 -19.26
C LYS A 45 -5.19 10.14 -19.92
N LEU A 46 -3.93 10.49 -19.69
CA LEU A 46 -3.26 11.66 -20.29
C LEU A 46 -2.55 11.32 -21.60
N ASP A 47 -2.80 10.15 -22.20
CA ASP A 47 -2.13 9.65 -23.40
C ASP A 47 -0.59 9.63 -23.28
N MET A 48 -0.05 9.45 -22.05
CA MET A 48 1.39 9.26 -21.87
C MET A 48 1.85 7.91 -22.44
N ALA A 49 3.06 7.90 -23.00
CA ALA A 49 3.67 6.67 -23.48
C ALA A 49 3.97 5.72 -22.31
N PRO A 50 3.71 4.41 -22.44
CA PRO A 50 3.89 3.44 -21.35
C PRO A 50 5.33 3.43 -20.80
N GLU A 51 6.33 3.72 -21.63
CA GLU A 51 7.73 3.85 -21.22
C GLU A 51 7.96 4.99 -20.20
N GLN A 52 7.28 6.12 -20.38
CA GLN A 52 7.34 7.23 -19.42
C GLN A 52 6.61 6.88 -18.12
N ILE A 53 5.51 6.14 -18.21
CA ILE A 53 4.74 5.70 -17.05
C ILE A 53 5.56 4.69 -16.22
N VAL A 54 6.33 3.81 -16.86
CA VAL A 54 7.30 2.94 -16.18
C VAL A 54 8.31 3.76 -15.38
N GLN A 55 8.87 4.83 -15.97
CA GLN A 55 9.83 5.68 -15.29
C GLN A 55 9.23 6.43 -14.09
N ILE A 56 7.96 6.84 -14.17
CA ILE A 56 7.28 7.58 -13.10
C ILE A 56 6.85 6.66 -11.95
N THR A 57 6.27 5.50 -12.29
CA THR A 57 5.61 4.61 -11.32
C THR A 57 6.49 3.46 -10.83
N GLY A 58 7.53 3.14 -11.59
CA GLY A 58 8.38 1.97 -11.38
C GLY A 58 7.67 0.64 -11.63
N LEU A 59 6.49 0.65 -12.27
CA LEU A 59 5.79 -0.55 -12.72
C LEU A 59 6.39 -1.05 -14.04
N SER A 60 6.22 -2.33 -14.34
CA SER A 60 6.69 -2.89 -15.62
C SER A 60 5.76 -2.51 -16.77
N ILE A 61 6.28 -2.47 -18.01
CA ILE A 61 5.48 -2.21 -19.21
C ILE A 61 4.28 -3.16 -19.31
N GLU A 62 4.49 -4.45 -18.99
CA GLU A 62 3.43 -5.47 -18.96
C GLU A 62 2.28 -5.07 -18.02
N GLN A 63 2.60 -4.65 -16.78
CA GLN A 63 1.61 -4.24 -15.80
C GLN A 63 0.81 -3.00 -16.25
N ILE A 64 1.47 -2.10 -16.97
CA ILE A 64 0.84 -0.87 -17.50
C ILE A 64 -0.07 -1.21 -18.68
N ASN A 65 0.32 -2.15 -19.54
CA ASN A 65 -0.54 -2.66 -20.60
C ASN A 65 -1.73 -3.43 -20.03
N GLU A 66 -1.54 -4.26 -19.01
CA GLU A 66 -2.64 -4.92 -18.29
C GLU A 66 -3.60 -3.89 -17.67
N LEU A 67 -3.09 -2.82 -17.06
CA LEU A 67 -3.89 -1.71 -16.53
C LEU A 67 -4.68 -0.97 -17.62
N LYS A 68 -4.14 -0.89 -18.83
CA LYS A 68 -4.79 -0.28 -19.99
C LYS A 68 -5.90 -1.19 -20.52
N GLU A 69 -5.66 -2.50 -20.62
CA GLU A 69 -6.63 -3.48 -21.11
C GLU A 69 -7.77 -3.73 -20.12
N ASN A 70 -7.50 -3.78 -18.80
CA ASN A 70 -8.54 -3.97 -17.77
C ASN A 70 -9.52 -2.78 -17.60
N LYS A 71 -9.25 -1.65 -18.25
CA LYS A 71 -10.15 -0.48 -18.27
C LYS A 71 -11.04 -0.40 -19.52
N ALA A 72 -10.92 -1.37 -20.43
CA ALA A 72 -11.70 -1.42 -21.66
C ALA A 72 -13.04 -2.19 -21.53
N ASP A 73 -13.38 -2.68 -20.34
CA ASP A 73 -14.69 -3.27 -19.99
C ASP A 73 -15.55 -2.32 -19.13
#